data_AF-A0A9P4L7V8-F1
#
_entry.id   AF-A0A9P4L7V8-F1
#
_cell.length_a   1.000
_cell.length_b   1.000
_cell.length_c   1.000
_cell.angle_alpha   90.00
_cell.angle_beta   90.00
_cell.angle_gamma   90.00
#
_symmetry.space_group_name_H-M   'P 1'
#
loop_
_entity.id
_entity.type
_entity.pdbx_description
1 polymer ?
#
loop_
_entity_poly.entity_id
_entity_poly.type
_entity_poly.pdbx_seq_one_letter_code
_entity_poly.pdbx_strand_id
1 'polypeptide(L)'
;MAANKKVRTQPPYELLYWPGIPGRGEFIRLAFEAAGVSYKDVANESEDGVKHILELISQDSTGDSDGNPPTFAPPALRIPGEGKDGKALVIYQTPSILSYLGDKIGLAGDGEAEKAWILSHTLTALDLNNEAHDTHHPIASSKYYEDQKEESLKKAKDFRESRIPKFLGFFERVLKGNQEQGNGKYLVGSKLSYADTTVWHVLSGLEFAFPQELKARKGDYELLFGTFYESVKEQSGLKEYLASDRRKPFSMGVFRHYPELDRQSTS
;
A
#
# COMPACT_ATOMS: atom_id res chain seq x y z
N MET A 1 17.70 -7.08 -37.89
CA MET A 1 16.83 -8.24 -37.57
C MET A 1 15.89 -7.82 -36.47
N ALA A 2 14.59 -7.72 -36.75
CA ALA A 2 13.60 -7.37 -35.73
C ALA A 2 13.47 -8.54 -34.75
N ALA A 3 13.81 -8.30 -33.48
CA ALA A 3 13.62 -9.28 -32.43
C ALA A 3 12.12 -9.58 -32.30
N ASN A 4 11.75 -10.82 -32.60
CA ASN A 4 10.39 -11.33 -32.53
C ASN A 4 9.97 -11.33 -31.06
N LYS A 5 9.26 -10.28 -30.60
CA LYS A 5 8.66 -10.25 -29.25
C LYS A 5 7.62 -11.36 -29.19
N LYS A 6 7.99 -12.52 -28.63
CA LYS A 6 7.03 -13.56 -28.26
C LYS A 6 5.93 -12.90 -27.42
N VAL A 7 4.69 -13.02 -27.88
CA VAL A 7 3.50 -12.64 -27.11
C VAL A 7 3.57 -13.41 -25.79
N ARG A 8 3.75 -12.71 -24.67
CA ARG A 8 3.74 -13.32 -23.34
C ARG A 8 2.30 -13.81 -23.09
N THR A 9 2.12 -15.11 -22.94
CA THR A 9 0.83 -15.74 -22.63
C THR A 9 0.49 -15.69 -21.13
N GLN A 10 1.41 -15.19 -20.30
CA GLN A 10 1.29 -15.04 -18.86
C GLN A 10 1.45 -13.56 -18.47
N PRO A 11 0.76 -13.08 -17.41
CA PRO A 11 0.97 -11.72 -16.92
C PRO A 11 2.46 -11.47 -16.64
N PRO A 12 2.99 -10.26 -16.95
CA PRO A 12 4.41 -9.96 -16.75
C PRO A 12 4.83 -9.90 -15.27
N TYR A 13 3.86 -9.90 -14.34
CA TYR A 13 4.05 -9.67 -12.92
C TYR A 13 3.27 -10.68 -12.10
N GLU A 14 3.91 -11.24 -11.08
CA GLU A 14 3.30 -12.16 -10.11
C GLU A 14 3.44 -11.58 -8.70
N LEU A 15 2.32 -11.17 -8.10
CA LEU A 15 2.26 -10.69 -6.73
C LEU A 15 2.15 -11.89 -5.77
N LEU A 16 3.06 -11.93 -4.79
CA LEU A 16 3.08 -12.91 -3.72
C LEU A 16 2.76 -12.18 -2.41
N TYR A 17 1.51 -12.27 -1.97
CA TYR A 17 1.05 -11.72 -0.70
C TYR A 17 0.05 -12.65 0.00
N TRP A 18 -0.20 -12.45 1.29
CA TRP A 18 -1.21 -13.23 2.02
C TRP A 18 -2.60 -13.13 1.36
N PRO A 19 -3.31 -14.26 1.17
CA PRO A 19 -4.64 -14.25 0.58
C PRO A 19 -5.71 -13.76 1.57
N GLY A 20 -6.85 -13.34 1.03
CA GLY A 20 -8.05 -13.00 1.83
C GLY A 20 -8.02 -11.67 2.57
N ILE A 21 -6.90 -10.94 2.56
CA ILE A 21 -6.76 -9.61 3.16
C ILE A 21 -6.11 -8.61 2.18
N PRO A 22 -6.43 -7.31 2.28
CA PRO A 22 -5.69 -6.29 1.52
C PRO A 22 -4.22 -6.24 1.96
N GLY A 23 -4.03 -5.97 3.25
CA GLY A 23 -2.73 -5.86 3.91
C GLY A 23 -1.73 -4.99 3.14
N ARG A 24 -0.45 -5.33 3.26
CA ARG A 24 0.67 -4.61 2.60
C ARG A 24 0.76 -4.91 1.10
N GLY A 25 0.09 -5.95 0.60
CA GLY A 25 0.02 -6.26 -0.83
C GLY A 25 -0.87 -5.29 -1.60
N GLU A 26 -1.84 -4.68 -0.93
CA GLU A 26 -2.83 -3.82 -1.58
C GLU A 26 -2.21 -2.59 -2.27
N PHE A 27 -1.15 -2.03 -1.70
CA PHE A 27 -0.42 -0.92 -2.31
C PHE A 27 0.06 -1.24 -3.72
N ILE A 28 0.49 -2.49 -3.95
CA ILE A 28 0.96 -2.97 -5.25
C ILE A 28 -0.21 -3.27 -6.18
N ARG A 29 -1.29 -3.88 -5.65
CA ARG A 29 -2.54 -4.11 -6.42
C ARG A 29 -3.09 -2.80 -6.96
N LEU A 30 -3.21 -1.77 -6.12
CA LEU A 30 -3.70 -0.46 -6.53
C LEU A 30 -2.81 0.20 -7.58
N ALA A 31 -1.48 0.02 -7.51
CA ALA A 31 -0.59 0.53 -8.54
C ALA A 31 -0.82 -0.16 -9.89
N PHE A 32 -0.99 -1.49 -9.92
CA PHE A 32 -1.31 -2.21 -11.15
C PHE A 32 -2.68 -1.84 -11.72
N GLU A 33 -3.70 -1.78 -10.87
CA GLU A 33 -5.07 -1.49 -11.28
C GLU A 33 -5.18 -0.03 -11.77
N ALA A 34 -4.53 0.92 -11.10
CA ALA A 34 -4.45 2.32 -11.56
C ALA A 34 -3.76 2.45 -12.93
N ALA A 35 -2.74 1.63 -13.20
CA ALA A 35 -2.02 1.63 -14.47
C ALA A 35 -2.69 0.77 -15.56
N GLY A 36 -3.76 0.04 -15.24
CA GLY A 36 -4.38 -0.92 -16.17
C GLY A 36 -3.45 -2.08 -16.57
N VAL A 37 -2.50 -2.45 -15.71
CA VAL A 37 -1.49 -3.47 -15.97
C VAL A 37 -1.93 -4.81 -15.39
N SER A 38 -1.96 -5.85 -16.23
CA SER A 38 -2.26 -7.21 -15.78
C SER A 38 -1.17 -7.76 -14.87
N TYR A 39 -1.58 -8.39 -13.77
CA TYR A 39 -0.73 -9.14 -12.86
C TYR A 39 -1.46 -10.40 -12.39
N LYS A 40 -0.71 -11.39 -11.90
CA LYS A 40 -1.26 -12.57 -11.21
C LYS A 40 -1.18 -12.35 -9.71
N ASP A 41 -2.29 -12.45 -8.99
CA ASP A 41 -2.32 -12.42 -7.52
C ASP A 41 -2.22 -13.84 -6.98
N VAL A 42 -0.98 -14.37 -6.98
CA VAL A 42 -0.68 -15.81 -6.90
C VAL A 42 -1.41 -16.51 -5.75
N ALA A 43 -1.44 -15.90 -4.57
CA ALA A 43 -2.05 -16.53 -3.41
C ALA A 43 -3.57 -16.42 -3.38
N ASN A 44 -4.15 -15.33 -3.90
CA ASN A 44 -5.60 -15.20 -3.99
C ASN A 44 -6.19 -16.07 -5.11
N GLU A 45 -5.39 -16.42 -6.12
CA GLU A 45 -5.78 -17.26 -7.27
C GLU A 45 -5.41 -18.74 -7.10
N SER A 46 -4.92 -19.16 -5.93
CA SER A 46 -4.48 -20.54 -5.66
C SER A 46 -5.10 -21.07 -4.37
N GLU A 47 -5.56 -22.34 -4.39
CA GLU A 47 -5.98 -23.05 -3.17
C GLU A 47 -4.80 -23.25 -2.20
N ASP A 48 -3.57 -23.32 -2.73
CA ASP A 48 -2.32 -23.42 -1.96
C ASP A 48 -1.70 -22.04 -1.63
N GLY A 49 -2.48 -20.95 -1.71
CA GLY A 49 -1.96 -19.60 -1.58
C GLY A 49 -1.14 -19.34 -0.31
N VAL A 50 -1.59 -19.84 0.84
CA VAL A 50 -0.86 -19.73 2.11
C VAL A 50 0.48 -20.47 2.05
N LYS A 51 0.51 -21.66 1.46
CA LYS A 51 1.72 -22.48 1.33
C LYS A 51 2.77 -21.77 0.48
N HIS A 52 2.38 -21.17 -0.65
CA HIS A 52 3.30 -20.38 -1.48
C HIS A 52 3.97 -19.24 -0.71
N ILE A 53 3.24 -18.57 0.19
CA ILE A 53 3.81 -17.49 0.99
C ILE A 53 4.71 -18.02 2.10
N LEU A 54 4.36 -19.14 2.74
CA LEU A 54 5.23 -19.78 3.74
C LEU A 54 6.56 -20.25 3.12
N GLU A 55 6.52 -20.83 1.92
CA GLU A 55 7.73 -21.22 1.17
C GLU A 55 8.59 -20.01 0.81
N LEU A 56 7.96 -18.90 0.38
CA LEU A 56 8.65 -17.65 0.04
C LEU A 56 9.47 -17.08 1.21
N ILE A 57 8.97 -17.19 2.44
CA ILE A 57 9.59 -16.60 3.65
C ILE A 57 10.23 -17.63 4.58
N SER A 58 10.51 -18.83 4.07
CA SER A 58 11.15 -19.88 4.86
C SER A 58 12.45 -19.38 5.48
N GLN A 59 12.61 -19.59 6.80
CA GLN A 59 13.81 -19.19 7.55
C GLN A 59 15.06 -19.97 7.13
N ASP A 60 14.89 -21.14 6.51
CA ASP A 60 15.98 -21.97 6.00
C ASP A 60 16.46 -21.52 4.61
N SER A 61 15.78 -20.57 3.98
CA SER A 61 16.13 -20.06 2.66
C SER A 61 17.36 -19.16 2.71
N THR A 62 18.32 -19.42 1.82
CA THR A 62 19.47 -18.54 1.55
C THR A 62 19.39 -17.89 0.17
N GLY A 63 18.28 -18.08 -0.55
CA GLY A 63 18.04 -17.63 -1.92
C GLY A 63 17.33 -18.70 -2.75
N ASP A 64 17.07 -18.41 -4.03
CA ASP A 64 16.46 -19.35 -4.98
C ASP A 64 17.41 -19.80 -6.10
N SER A 65 16.97 -20.75 -6.93
CA SER A 65 17.73 -21.25 -8.09
C SER A 65 17.98 -20.19 -9.17
N ASP A 66 17.26 -19.08 -9.11
CA ASP A 66 17.37 -17.96 -10.02
C ASP A 66 18.39 -16.92 -9.55
N GLY A 67 18.97 -17.11 -8.36
CA GLY A 67 19.98 -16.24 -7.76
C GLY A 67 19.39 -15.04 -7.04
N ASN A 68 18.09 -15.05 -6.75
CA ASN A 68 17.48 -14.04 -5.89
C ASN A 68 17.86 -14.28 -4.43
N PRO A 69 18.05 -13.22 -3.62
CA PRO A 69 18.26 -13.34 -2.19
C PRO A 69 16.98 -13.85 -1.48
N PRO A 70 17.08 -14.33 -0.23
CA PRO A 70 15.91 -14.75 0.53
C PRO A 70 14.97 -13.56 0.79
N THR A 71 13.67 -13.83 0.77
CA THR A 71 12.64 -12.81 1.04
C THR A 71 12.33 -12.78 2.53
N PHE A 72 12.43 -11.60 3.15
CA PHE A 72 12.15 -11.45 4.58
C PHE A 72 10.67 -11.61 4.94
N ALA A 73 9.79 -10.95 4.18
CA ALA A 73 8.35 -10.94 4.39
C ALA A 73 7.62 -10.60 3.08
N PRO A 74 6.37 -11.05 2.88
CA PRO A 74 5.53 -10.54 1.80
C PRO A 74 5.12 -9.07 2.08
N PRO A 75 4.81 -8.27 1.04
CA PRO A 75 4.71 -8.69 -0.35
C PRO A 75 6.08 -8.88 -1.02
N ALA A 76 6.10 -9.82 -1.97
CA ALA A 76 7.13 -9.91 -2.98
C ALA A 76 6.50 -9.85 -4.38
N LEU A 77 7.27 -9.34 -5.33
CA LEU A 77 6.93 -9.30 -6.74
C LEU A 77 7.92 -10.18 -7.51
N ARG A 78 7.42 -11.24 -8.14
CA ARG A 78 8.19 -12.04 -9.08
C ARG A 78 7.94 -11.54 -10.51
N ILE A 79 9.01 -11.37 -11.26
CA ILE A 79 9.00 -10.77 -12.60
C ILE A 79 9.78 -11.68 -13.55
N PRO A 80 9.09 -12.56 -14.31
CA PRO A 80 9.75 -13.49 -15.22
C PRO A 80 10.58 -12.77 -16.29
N GLY A 81 11.86 -13.18 -16.41
CA GLY A 81 12.75 -12.69 -17.46
C GLY A 81 13.50 -11.38 -17.17
N GLU A 82 13.28 -10.74 -16.00
CA GLU A 82 13.96 -9.50 -15.62
C GLU A 82 15.18 -9.73 -14.70
N GLY A 83 15.42 -10.98 -14.31
CA GLY A 83 16.59 -11.39 -13.53
C GLY A 83 17.83 -11.56 -14.41
N LYS A 84 18.96 -11.86 -13.76
CA LYS A 84 20.21 -12.18 -14.47
C LYS A 84 19.99 -13.39 -15.39
N ASP A 85 20.63 -13.37 -16.55
CA ASP A 85 20.54 -14.44 -17.57
C ASP A 85 19.10 -14.76 -18.03
N GLY A 86 18.19 -13.78 -17.94
CA GLY A 86 16.79 -13.95 -18.33
C GLY A 86 15.97 -14.81 -17.35
N LYS A 87 16.46 -15.00 -16.12
CA LYS A 87 15.74 -15.68 -15.04
C LYS A 87 14.67 -14.78 -14.40
N ALA A 88 13.93 -15.28 -13.42
CA ALA A 88 12.98 -14.45 -12.69
C ALA A 88 13.71 -13.51 -11.72
N LEU A 89 13.28 -12.25 -11.68
CA LEU A 89 13.65 -11.31 -10.62
C LEU A 89 12.60 -11.37 -9.51
N VAL A 90 13.02 -11.45 -8.25
CA VAL A 90 12.15 -11.34 -7.08
C VAL A 90 12.55 -10.12 -6.26
N ILE A 91 11.61 -9.17 -6.09
CA ILE A 91 11.77 -7.97 -5.27
C ILE A 91 10.81 -8.06 -4.09
N TYR A 92 11.28 -7.83 -2.87
CA TYR A 92 10.44 -7.71 -1.67
C TYR A 92 10.58 -6.33 -1.03
N GLN A 93 9.71 -6.01 -0.07
CA GLN A 93 9.42 -4.67 0.47
C GLN A 93 8.53 -3.83 -0.45
N THR A 94 7.35 -3.44 0.04
CA THR A 94 6.39 -2.58 -0.65
C THR A 94 7.03 -1.33 -1.31
N PRO A 95 7.83 -0.50 -0.61
CA PRO A 95 8.39 0.71 -1.23
C PRO A 95 9.40 0.38 -2.35
N SER A 96 10.19 -0.68 -2.19
CA SER A 96 11.14 -1.13 -3.21
C SER A 96 10.41 -1.61 -4.47
N ILE A 97 9.33 -2.37 -4.29
CA ILE A 97 8.49 -2.86 -5.40
C ILE A 97 7.84 -1.68 -6.13
N LEU A 98 7.22 -0.75 -5.40
CA LEU A 98 6.54 0.41 -6.02
C LEU A 98 7.52 1.32 -6.76
N SER A 99 8.69 1.59 -6.16
CA SER A 99 9.75 2.37 -6.80
C SER A 99 10.23 1.73 -8.11
N TYR A 100 10.48 0.41 -8.10
CA TYR A 100 10.85 -0.34 -9.30
C TYR A 100 9.75 -0.33 -10.37
N LEU A 101 8.50 -0.47 -9.96
CA LEU A 101 7.36 -0.48 -10.88
C LEU A 101 7.08 0.89 -11.47
N GLY A 102 7.29 1.98 -10.72
CA GLY A 102 6.90 3.33 -11.09
C GLY A 102 7.23 3.68 -12.53
N ASP A 103 8.50 3.56 -12.94
CA ASP A 103 8.91 3.85 -14.32
C ASP A 103 8.29 2.89 -15.35
N LYS A 104 8.13 1.61 -14.98
CA LYS A 104 7.65 0.55 -15.88
C LYS A 104 6.16 0.64 -16.17
N ILE A 105 5.39 1.21 -15.25
CA ILE A 105 3.92 1.30 -15.36
C ILE A 105 3.42 2.75 -15.41
N GLY A 106 4.34 3.72 -15.57
CA GLY A 106 3.99 5.13 -15.76
C GLY A 106 3.53 5.87 -14.51
N LEU A 107 3.95 5.41 -13.32
CA LEU A 107 3.61 5.96 -12.00
C LEU A 107 4.82 6.55 -11.24
N ALA A 108 5.98 6.63 -11.87
CA ALA A 108 7.11 7.44 -11.45
C ALA A 108 7.00 8.80 -12.16
N GLY A 109 7.09 9.90 -11.41
CA GLY A 109 7.04 11.27 -11.95
C GLY A 109 8.16 11.56 -12.94
N ASP A 110 8.28 12.81 -13.36
CA ASP A 110 9.23 13.23 -14.38
C ASP A 110 10.61 13.57 -13.77
N GLY A 111 11.62 12.78 -14.16
CA GLY A 111 13.00 12.97 -13.73
C GLY A 111 13.28 12.54 -12.28
N GLU A 112 14.55 12.62 -11.90
CA GLU A 112 15.03 12.02 -10.64
C GLU A 112 14.51 12.72 -9.38
N ALA A 113 14.26 14.03 -9.44
CA ALA A 113 13.73 14.78 -8.30
C ALA A 113 12.31 14.34 -7.94
N GLU A 114 11.40 14.25 -8.92
CA GLU A 114 10.03 13.80 -8.67
C GLU A 114 9.99 12.34 -8.21
N LYS A 115 10.82 11.45 -8.78
CA LYS A 115 10.94 10.07 -8.32
C LYS A 115 11.35 10.00 -6.85
N ALA A 116 12.34 10.79 -6.45
CA ALA A 116 12.77 10.85 -5.05
C ALA A 116 11.67 11.38 -4.12
N TRP A 117 10.93 12.41 -4.54
CA TRP A 117 9.80 12.92 -3.78
C TRP A 117 8.67 11.90 -3.68
N ILE A 118 8.27 11.26 -4.77
CA ILE A 118 7.22 10.23 -4.76
C ILE A 118 7.61 9.10 -3.81
N LEU A 119 8.84 8.58 -3.89
CA LEU A 119 9.33 7.59 -2.93
C LEU A 119 9.27 8.09 -1.47
N SER A 120 9.64 9.35 -1.22
CA SER A 120 9.59 9.94 0.13
C SER A 120 8.17 10.01 0.69
N HIS A 121 7.19 10.42 -0.13
CA HIS A 121 5.78 10.47 0.26
C HIS A 121 5.21 9.06 0.49
N THR A 122 5.56 8.09 -0.37
CA THR A 122 5.19 6.68 -0.19
C THR A 122 5.74 6.13 1.12
N LEU A 123 7.02 6.32 1.42
CA LEU A 123 7.62 5.87 2.67
C LEU A 123 6.93 6.49 3.89
N THR A 124 6.65 7.79 3.84
CA THR A 124 5.93 8.51 4.91
C THR A 124 4.53 7.94 5.13
N ALA A 125 3.80 7.59 4.06
CA ALA A 125 2.48 6.97 4.16
C ALA A 125 2.57 5.54 4.74
N LEU A 126 3.61 4.79 4.38
CA LEU A 126 3.84 3.45 4.91
C LEU A 126 4.25 3.45 6.39
N ASP A 127 4.89 4.51 6.87
CA ASP A 127 5.13 4.71 8.31
C ASP A 127 3.80 4.90 9.05
N LEU A 128 2.88 5.71 8.52
CA LEU A 128 1.53 5.85 9.08
C LEU A 128 0.74 4.53 9.07
N ASN A 129 0.86 3.74 7.99
CA ASN A 129 0.30 2.39 7.92
C ASN A 129 0.85 1.48 9.03
N ASN A 130 2.15 1.55 9.31
CA ASN A 130 2.76 0.78 10.41
C ASN A 130 2.24 1.25 11.77
N GLU A 131 2.20 2.56 12.00
CA GLU A 131 1.69 3.10 13.25
C GLU A 131 0.22 2.73 13.50
N ALA A 132 -0.60 2.61 12.44
CA ALA A 132 -1.98 2.11 12.52
C ALA A 132 -2.06 0.62 12.88
N HIS A 133 -1.14 -0.21 12.38
CA HIS A 133 -1.03 -1.61 12.82
C HIS A 133 -0.64 -1.68 14.31
N ASP A 134 0.33 -0.87 14.71
CA ASP A 134 0.90 -0.92 16.05
C ASP A 134 -0.07 -0.42 17.13
N THR A 135 -1.20 0.20 16.77
CA THR A 135 -2.24 0.55 17.75
C THR A 135 -2.91 -0.66 18.37
N HIS A 136 -2.96 -1.80 17.67
CA HIS A 136 -3.55 -3.05 18.17
C HIS A 136 -2.52 -4.16 18.40
N HIS A 137 -1.25 -3.92 18.07
CA HIS A 137 -0.12 -4.76 18.42
C HIS A 137 1.10 -3.96 18.97
N PRO A 138 0.93 -3.12 20.01
CA PRO A 138 1.99 -2.23 20.48
C PRO A 138 3.17 -2.92 21.18
N ILE A 139 3.01 -4.15 21.67
CA ILE A 139 4.05 -4.90 22.37
C ILE A 139 4.72 -5.90 21.43
N ALA A 140 3.92 -6.70 20.73
CA ALA A 140 4.42 -7.72 19.81
C ALA A 140 3.37 -8.05 18.75
N SER A 141 3.81 -8.07 17.50
CA SER A 141 2.99 -8.47 16.35
C SER A 141 2.58 -9.94 16.38
N SER A 142 3.26 -10.78 17.15
CA SER A 142 2.95 -12.21 17.31
C SER A 142 1.97 -12.52 18.44
N LYS A 143 1.69 -11.56 19.33
CA LYS A 143 0.72 -11.73 20.43
C LYS A 143 -0.69 -11.36 19.95
N TYR A 144 -1.70 -11.98 20.54
CA TYR A 144 -3.09 -11.57 20.31
C TYR A 144 -3.33 -10.14 20.81
N TYR A 145 -4.37 -9.49 20.27
CA TYR A 145 -4.76 -8.13 20.66
C TYR A 145 -5.21 -8.10 22.13
N GLU A 146 -5.96 -9.12 22.55
CA GLU A 146 -6.54 -9.28 23.88
C GLU A 146 -5.46 -9.28 24.97
N ASP A 147 -4.28 -9.82 24.67
CA ASP A 147 -3.13 -9.92 25.58
C ASP A 147 -2.34 -8.60 25.74
N GLN A 148 -2.68 -7.57 24.96
CA GLN A 148 -2.00 -6.27 24.95
C GLN A 148 -3.00 -5.09 24.79
N LYS A 149 -4.25 -5.30 25.23
CA LYS A 149 -5.34 -4.34 25.07
C LYS A 149 -5.13 -3.04 25.86
N GLU A 150 -4.57 -3.12 27.06
CA GLU A 150 -4.32 -1.94 27.89
C GLU A 150 -3.30 -1.00 27.22
N GLU A 151 -2.21 -1.56 26.69
CA GLU A 151 -1.20 -0.84 25.92
C GLU A 151 -1.76 -0.33 24.60
N SER A 152 -2.65 -1.10 23.97
CA SER A 152 -3.32 -0.72 22.72
C SER A 152 -4.17 0.53 22.93
N LEU A 153 -4.91 0.64 24.04
CA LEU A 153 -5.68 1.84 24.38
C LEU A 153 -4.78 3.09 24.53
N LYS A 154 -3.63 2.93 25.20
CA LYS A 154 -2.64 4.02 25.39
C LYS A 154 -2.04 4.44 24.04
N LYS A 155 -1.61 3.48 23.23
CA LYS A 155 -1.03 3.71 21.90
C LYS A 155 -2.04 4.34 20.94
N ALA A 156 -3.28 3.85 20.92
CA ALA A 156 -4.34 4.38 20.08
C ALA A 156 -4.69 5.83 20.46
N LYS A 157 -4.67 6.19 21.75
CA LYS A 157 -4.85 7.59 22.16
C LYS A 157 -3.79 8.52 21.57
N ASP A 158 -2.51 8.20 21.72
CA ASP A 158 -1.43 8.99 21.10
C ASP A 158 -1.55 9.00 19.58
N PHE A 159 -1.91 7.85 18.97
CA PHE A 159 -2.09 7.77 17.54
C PHE A 159 -3.17 8.74 17.03
N ARG A 160 -4.34 8.77 17.68
CA ARG A 160 -5.44 9.68 17.32
C ARG A 160 -5.14 11.15 17.60
N GLU A 161 -4.55 11.45 18.76
CA GLU A 161 -4.37 12.83 19.22
C GLU A 161 -3.13 13.50 18.62
N SER A 162 -2.06 12.74 18.38
CA SER A 162 -0.76 13.26 17.94
C SER A 162 -0.41 12.85 16.52
N ARG A 163 -0.57 11.57 16.18
CA ARG A 163 0.01 10.99 14.97
C ARG A 163 -0.84 11.25 13.73
N ILE A 164 -2.12 10.90 13.76
CA ILE A 164 -3.07 11.16 12.67
C ILE A 164 -3.01 12.64 12.25
N PRO A 165 -3.10 13.64 13.16
CA PRO A 165 -3.06 15.05 12.75
C PRO A 165 -1.75 15.47 12.12
N LYS A 166 -0.62 14.93 12.60
CA LYS A 166 0.70 15.21 12.07
C LYS A 166 0.83 14.73 10.62
N PHE A 167 0.41 13.50 10.34
CA PHE A 167 0.49 12.94 8.99
C PHE A 167 -0.55 13.56 8.04
N LEU A 168 -1.82 13.69 8.45
CA LEU A 168 -2.85 14.33 7.62
C LEU A 168 -2.47 15.78 7.29
N GLY A 169 -2.01 16.53 8.29
CA GLY A 169 -1.53 17.89 8.08
C GLY A 169 -0.30 17.95 7.19
N PHE A 170 0.57 16.95 7.20
CA PHE A 170 1.70 16.86 6.26
C PHE A 170 1.23 16.69 4.82
N PHE A 171 0.36 15.71 4.53
CA PHE A 171 -0.13 15.49 3.17
C PHE A 171 -1.01 16.65 2.65
N GLU A 172 -1.78 17.29 3.53
CA GLU A 172 -2.48 18.55 3.20
C GLU A 172 -1.50 19.65 2.76
N ARG A 173 -0.37 19.83 3.46
CA ARG A 173 0.66 20.79 3.06
C ARG A 173 1.36 20.42 1.75
N VAL A 174 1.57 19.13 1.51
CA VAL A 174 2.14 18.64 0.24
C VAL A 174 1.22 19.01 -0.92
N LEU A 175 -0.09 18.75 -0.79
CA LEU A 175 -1.09 19.11 -1.81
C LEU A 175 -1.15 20.63 -2.03
N LYS A 176 -1.13 21.43 -0.96
CA LYS A 176 -1.06 22.90 -1.06
C LYS A 176 0.19 23.37 -1.80
N GLY A 177 1.34 22.76 -1.51
CA GLY A 177 2.61 23.07 -2.17
C GLY A 177 2.62 22.69 -3.65
N ASN A 178 1.87 21.66 -4.04
CA ASN A 178 1.76 21.19 -5.42
C ASN A 178 0.52 21.75 -6.16
N GLN A 179 -0.23 22.70 -5.58
CA GLN A 179 -1.55 23.11 -6.09
C GLN A 179 -1.51 23.62 -7.53
N GLU A 180 -0.49 24.38 -7.92
CA GLU A 180 -0.37 24.97 -9.27
C GLU A 180 -0.24 23.91 -10.38
N GLN A 181 0.39 22.77 -10.09
CA GLN A 181 0.59 21.69 -11.06
C GLN A 181 -0.44 20.58 -10.90
N GLY A 182 -0.67 20.16 -9.66
CA GLY A 182 -1.50 19.02 -9.31
C GLY A 182 -2.98 19.34 -9.13
N ASN A 183 -3.36 20.62 -9.08
CA ASN A 183 -4.75 21.06 -8.86
C ASN A 183 -5.41 20.41 -7.62
N GLY A 184 -4.62 20.12 -6.58
CA GLY A 184 -5.07 19.42 -5.37
C GLY A 184 -5.38 17.93 -5.55
N LYS A 185 -5.06 17.33 -6.72
CA LYS A 185 -5.35 15.92 -7.06
C LYS A 185 -4.13 15.00 -6.95
N TYR A 186 -2.93 15.57 -7.05
CA TYR A 186 -1.68 14.80 -7.08
C TYR A 186 -0.69 15.36 -6.07
N LEU A 187 0.05 14.46 -5.41
CA LEU A 187 1.06 14.81 -4.41
C LEU A 187 2.32 15.39 -5.06
N VAL A 188 2.65 14.98 -6.29
CA VAL A 188 3.82 15.44 -7.04
C VAL A 188 3.44 15.65 -8.50
N GLY A 189 3.81 16.82 -9.07
CA GLY A 189 3.60 17.12 -10.47
C GLY A 189 2.10 17.19 -10.85
N SER A 190 1.76 16.78 -12.06
CA SER A 190 0.42 16.93 -12.66
C SER A 190 -0.28 15.62 -13.01
N LYS A 191 0.27 14.47 -12.59
CA LYS A 191 -0.24 13.14 -12.94
C LYS A 191 -0.22 12.19 -11.75
N LEU A 192 -1.01 11.12 -11.85
CA LEU A 192 -1.08 10.08 -10.82
C LEU A 192 0.27 9.36 -10.69
N SER A 193 0.66 9.10 -9.44
CA SER A 193 1.84 8.34 -9.06
C SER A 193 1.49 7.22 -8.08
N TYR A 194 2.43 6.32 -7.81
CA TYR A 194 2.24 5.30 -6.77
C TYR A 194 2.19 5.89 -5.35
N ALA A 195 2.65 7.14 -5.14
CA ALA A 195 2.45 7.81 -3.86
C ALA A 195 0.98 8.16 -3.63
N ASP A 196 0.27 8.60 -4.68
CA ASP A 196 -1.14 8.98 -4.57
C ASP A 196 -2.00 7.76 -4.21
N THR A 197 -1.80 6.63 -4.89
CA THR A 197 -2.52 5.38 -4.57
C THR A 197 -2.16 4.84 -3.19
N THR A 198 -0.91 5.01 -2.75
CA THR A 198 -0.47 4.63 -1.40
C THR A 198 -1.15 5.46 -0.32
N VAL A 199 -1.09 6.79 -0.42
CA VAL A 199 -1.72 7.69 0.55
C VAL A 199 -3.22 7.45 0.59
N TRP A 200 -3.87 7.33 -0.58
CA TRP A 200 -5.29 7.04 -0.66
C TRP A 200 -5.67 5.75 0.09
N HIS A 201 -4.90 4.67 -0.08
CA HIS A 201 -5.18 3.41 0.62
C HIS A 201 -5.04 3.53 2.14
N VAL A 202 -4.02 4.27 2.61
CA VAL A 202 -3.84 4.52 4.04
C VAL A 202 -5.01 5.32 4.61
N LEU A 203 -5.46 6.36 3.90
CA LEU A 203 -6.63 7.14 4.31
C LEU A 203 -7.89 6.27 4.36
N SER A 204 -8.12 5.43 3.35
CA SER A 204 -9.25 4.48 3.32
C SER A 204 -9.18 3.48 4.48
N GLY A 205 -7.99 2.98 4.80
CA GLY A 205 -7.77 2.10 5.96
C GLY A 205 -8.02 2.80 7.30
N LEU A 206 -7.64 4.07 7.43
CA LEU A 206 -7.93 4.87 8.61
C LEU A 206 -9.42 5.19 8.76
N GLU A 207 -10.14 5.44 7.65
CA GLU A 207 -11.60 5.59 7.67
C GLU A 207 -12.31 4.33 8.17
N PHE A 208 -11.77 3.16 7.84
CA PHE A 208 -12.28 1.89 8.35
C PHE A 208 -11.92 1.67 9.83
N ALA A 209 -10.66 1.88 10.22
CA ALA A 209 -10.18 1.55 11.55
C ALA A 209 -10.65 2.55 12.62
N PHE A 210 -10.66 3.85 12.30
CA PHE A 210 -10.96 4.96 13.21
C PHE A 210 -12.04 5.91 12.63
N PRO A 211 -13.25 5.38 12.31
CA PRO A 211 -14.29 6.15 11.62
C PRO A 211 -14.72 7.42 12.37
N GLN A 212 -14.80 7.39 13.70
CA GLN A 212 -15.19 8.56 14.50
C GLN A 212 -14.08 9.60 14.55
N GLU A 213 -12.82 9.17 14.66
CA GLU A 213 -11.68 10.08 14.60
C GLU A 213 -11.60 10.80 13.25
N LEU A 214 -11.75 10.05 12.15
CA LEU A 214 -11.67 10.61 10.80
C LEU A 214 -12.87 11.52 10.54
N LYS A 215 -14.08 11.15 10.96
CA LYS A 215 -15.27 12.01 10.87
C LYS A 215 -15.06 13.36 11.56
N ALA A 216 -14.39 13.37 12.71
CA ALA A 216 -14.14 14.61 13.47
C ALA A 216 -13.07 15.53 12.83
N ARG A 217 -12.22 15.01 11.95
CA ARG A 217 -11.05 15.73 11.41
C ARG A 217 -11.10 16.04 9.92
N LYS A 218 -11.92 15.34 9.13
CA LYS A 218 -11.97 15.52 7.67
C LYS A 218 -12.14 16.98 7.25
N GLY A 219 -12.94 17.74 7.99
CA GLY A 219 -13.15 19.17 7.72
C GLY A 219 -11.90 20.04 7.88
N ASP A 220 -10.89 19.60 8.64
CA ASP A 220 -9.64 20.34 8.82
C ASP A 220 -8.67 20.18 7.64
N TYR A 221 -8.93 19.23 6.73
CA TYR A 221 -8.06 18.84 5.62
C TYR A 221 -8.84 18.77 4.30
N GLU A 222 -9.40 19.92 3.90
CA GLU A 222 -10.30 20.04 2.74
C GLU A 222 -9.67 19.59 1.43
N LEU A 223 -8.39 19.86 1.17
CA LEU A 223 -7.75 19.40 -0.06
C LEU A 223 -7.54 17.89 -0.02
N LEU A 224 -7.03 17.37 1.11
CA LEU A 224 -6.75 15.95 1.27
C LEU A 224 -7.99 15.07 1.12
N PHE A 225 -9.10 15.41 1.79
CA PHE A 225 -10.32 14.59 1.75
C PHE A 225 -11.35 15.07 0.72
N GLY A 226 -11.44 16.38 0.48
CA GLY A 226 -12.45 16.94 -0.43
C GLY A 226 -12.06 16.90 -1.91
N THR A 227 -10.76 16.91 -2.22
CA THR A 227 -10.26 16.88 -3.60
C THR A 227 -9.44 15.63 -3.89
N PHE A 228 -8.30 15.46 -3.19
CA PHE A 228 -7.37 14.37 -3.45
C PHE A 228 -8.02 13.00 -3.28
N TYR A 229 -8.60 12.72 -2.11
CA TYR A 229 -9.18 11.41 -1.79
C TYR A 229 -10.29 11.00 -2.77
N GLU A 230 -11.15 11.96 -3.12
CA GLU A 230 -12.22 11.75 -4.09
C GLU A 230 -11.70 11.58 -5.52
N SER A 231 -10.64 12.30 -5.91
CA SER A 231 -10.09 12.22 -7.27
C SER A 231 -9.35 10.91 -7.56
N VAL A 232 -8.70 10.31 -6.57
CA VAL A 232 -7.92 9.07 -6.75
C VAL A 232 -8.85 7.87 -6.96
N LYS A 233 -9.95 7.75 -6.21
CA LYS A 233 -10.90 6.63 -6.37
C LYS A 233 -11.67 6.65 -7.69
N GLU A 234 -11.76 7.80 -8.34
CA GLU A 234 -12.44 7.97 -9.64
C GLU A 234 -11.52 7.72 -10.85
N GLN A 235 -10.24 7.43 -10.64
CA GLN A 235 -9.37 6.96 -11.72
C GLN A 235 -9.93 5.64 -12.27
N SER A 236 -10.20 5.56 -13.58
CA SER A 236 -10.86 4.41 -14.25
C SER A 236 -10.53 3.06 -13.62
N GLY A 237 -9.30 2.55 -13.83
CA GLY A 237 -8.90 1.23 -13.34
C GLY A 237 -9.04 1.03 -11.82
N LEU A 238 -8.89 2.09 -11.01
CA LEU A 238 -9.16 2.02 -9.58
C LEU A 238 -10.65 1.93 -9.28
N LYS A 239 -11.49 2.74 -9.95
CA LYS A 239 -12.93 2.73 -9.76
C LYS A 239 -13.53 1.36 -10.03
N GLU A 240 -13.11 0.71 -11.12
CA GLU A 240 -13.56 -0.65 -11.45
C GLU A 240 -13.02 -1.68 -10.44
N TYR A 241 -11.74 -1.60 -10.07
CA TYR A 241 -11.14 -2.52 -9.09
C TYR A 241 -11.84 -2.43 -7.73
N LEU A 242 -12.06 -1.21 -7.23
CA LEU A 242 -12.68 -0.95 -5.93
C LEU A 242 -14.13 -1.45 -5.85
N ALA A 243 -14.82 -1.58 -6.99
CA ALA A 243 -16.17 -2.15 -7.07
C ALA A 243 -16.19 -3.67 -7.31
N SER A 244 -15.02 -4.32 -7.44
CA SER A 244 -14.91 -5.73 -7.79
C SER A 244 -14.58 -6.63 -6.59
N ASP A 245 -14.84 -7.94 -6.73
CA ASP A 245 -14.47 -8.95 -5.73
C ASP A 245 -12.95 -9.15 -5.56
N ARG A 246 -12.14 -8.56 -6.47
CA ARG A 246 -10.67 -8.55 -6.32
C ARG A 246 -10.25 -7.65 -5.16
N ARG A 247 -10.95 -6.52 -4.93
CA ARG A 247 -10.73 -5.65 -3.78
C ARG A 247 -11.25 -6.33 -2.52
N LYS A 248 -10.35 -6.92 -1.74
CA LYS A 248 -10.74 -7.54 -0.47
C LYS A 248 -11.18 -6.47 0.54
N PRO A 249 -12.19 -6.75 1.38
CA PRO A 249 -12.58 -5.83 2.43
C PRO A 249 -11.48 -5.73 3.50
N PHE A 250 -11.41 -4.61 4.20
CA PHE A 250 -10.62 -4.54 5.42
C PHE A 250 -11.20 -5.51 6.47
N SER A 251 -10.33 -6.11 7.27
CA SER A 251 -10.66 -7.17 8.24
C SER A 251 -9.56 -7.25 9.29
N MET A 252 -9.17 -8.45 9.74
CA MET A 252 -8.11 -8.67 10.73
C MET A 252 -6.68 -8.50 10.16
N GLY A 253 -6.48 -7.49 9.33
CA GLY A 253 -5.21 -7.13 8.71
C GLY A 253 -4.48 -6.00 9.44
N VAL A 254 -3.89 -5.07 8.66
CA VAL A 254 -3.20 -3.87 9.16
C VAL A 254 -4.19 -2.88 9.80
N PHE A 255 -5.24 -2.54 9.07
CA PHE A 255 -6.31 -1.68 9.56
C PHE A 255 -7.40 -2.54 10.18
N ARG A 256 -7.59 -2.42 11.50
CA ARG A 256 -8.62 -3.15 12.26
C ARG A 256 -9.53 -2.16 12.97
N HIS A 257 -10.83 -2.38 12.89
CA HIS A 257 -11.80 -1.58 13.64
C HIS A 257 -12.05 -2.20 15.01
N TYR A 258 -11.52 -1.54 16.05
CA TYR A 258 -11.86 -1.81 17.44
C TYR A 258 -12.50 -0.54 18.01
N PRO A 259 -13.81 -0.56 18.34
CA PRO A 259 -14.51 0.64 18.80
C PRO A 259 -13.85 1.33 20.00
N GLU A 260 -13.24 0.56 20.91
CA GLU A 260 -12.53 1.07 22.09
C GLU A 260 -11.20 1.77 21.75
N LEU A 261 -10.60 1.47 20.58
CA LEU A 261 -9.41 2.15 20.08
C LEU A 261 -9.75 3.40 19.25
N ASP A 262 -11.02 3.66 18.95
CA ASP A 262 -11.46 4.85 18.22
C ASP A 262 -11.75 6.03 19.18
N ARG A 263 -12.07 7.19 18.61
CA ARG A 263 -12.59 8.34 19.35
C ARG A 263 -13.87 7.93 20.07
N GLN A 264 -13.86 8.09 21.39
CA GLN A 264 -15.06 7.96 22.21
C GLN A 264 -15.84 9.26 22.15
N SER A 265 -17.17 9.18 21.97
CA SER A 265 -18.04 10.33 22.15
C SER A 265 -17.87 10.84 23.59
N THR A 266 -17.48 12.10 23.76
CA THR A 266 -17.63 12.76 25.05
C THR A 266 -19.12 12.89 25.32
N SER A 267 -19.62 12.08 26.25
CA SER A 267 -20.94 12.27 26.88
C SER A 267 -21.01 13.61 27.60
#